data_AF-A0A661L7D2-F1
#
_entry.id   AF-A0A661L7D2-F1
#
_cell.length_a   1.000
_cell.length_b   1.000
_cell.length_c   1.000
_cell.angle_alpha   90.00
_cell.angle_beta   90.00
_cell.angle_gamma   90.00
#
_symmetry.space_group_name_H-M   'P 1'
#
loop_
_entity.id
_entity.type
_entity.pdbx_description
1 polymer ?
#
loop_
_entity_poly.entity_id
_entity_poly.type
_entity_poly.pdbx_seq_one_letter_code
_entity_poly.pdbx_strand_id
1 'polypeptide(L)' 'MSLSRKFAIGIVMIVPAFVTGGIVWSILESWIAVIIWEIFVAFIYGGIVKGKLSFGSKAA' A
#
# COMPACT_ATOMS: atom_id res chain seq x y z
N MET A 1 -15.44 7.78 5.09
CA MET A 1 -15.34 6.42 4.50
C MET A 1 -15.82 5.40 5.51
N SER A 2 -16.74 4.49 5.15
CA SER A 2 -17.29 3.50 6.10
C SER A 2 -16.22 2.53 6.58
N LEU A 3 -16.39 1.99 7.79
CA LEU A 3 -15.44 1.07 8.40
C LEU A 3 -15.18 -0.16 7.52
N SER A 4 -16.25 -0.75 6.98
CA SER A 4 -16.18 -1.89 6.05
C SER A 4 -15.35 -1.57 4.80
N ARG A 5 -15.46 -0.35 4.26
CA ARG A 5 -14.67 0.05 3.09
C ARG A 5 -13.19 0.23 3.44
N LYS A 6 -12.85 0.72 4.64
CA LYS A 6 -11.45 0.81 5.08
C LYS A 6 -10.81 -0.57 5.17
N PHE A 7 -11.51 -1.53 5.78
CA PHE A 7 -11.05 -2.91 5.84
C PHE A 7 -10.90 -3.55 4.46
N ALA A 8 -11.87 -3.35 3.56
CA ALA A 8 -11.78 -3.85 2.19
C ALA A 8 -10.54 -3.31 1.45
N ILE A 9 -10.25 -2.01 1.56
CA ILE A 9 -9.02 -1.45 0.98
C ILE A 9 -7.78 -2.05 1.64
N GLY A 10 -7.76 -2.19 2.97
CA GLY A 10 -6.64 -2.78 3.69
C GLY A 10 -6.32 -4.20 3.20
N ILE A 11 -7.34 -5.05 3.07
CA ILE A 11 -7.20 -6.42 2.57
C ILE A 11 -6.65 -6.43 1.14
N VAL A 12 -7.18 -5.57 0.26
CA VAL A 12 -6.69 -5.49 -1.13
C VAL A 12 -5.24 -5.00 -1.18
N MET A 13 -4.84 -4.08 -0.30
CA MET A 13 -3.48 -3.53 -0.22
C MET A 13 -2.43 -4.55 0.25
N ILE A 14 -2.83 -5.68 0.83
CA ILE A 14 -1.92 -6.79 1.17
C ILE A 14 -1.26 -7.36 -0.10
N VAL A 15 -2.01 -7.46 -1.21
CA VAL A 15 -1.49 -8.02 -2.46
C VAL A 15 -0.33 -7.18 -3.04
N PRO A 16 -0.50 -5.87 -3.31
CA PRO A 16 0.61 -5.07 -3.80
C PRO A 16 1.75 -4.96 -2.78
N ALA A 17 1.47 -4.94 -1.47
CA ALA A 17 2.51 -4.96 -0.43
C ALA A 17 3.49 -6.14 -0.63
N PHE A 18 2.97 -7.38 -0.60
CA PHE A 18 3.81 -8.57 -0.72
C PHE A 18 4.40 -8.76 -2.14
N VAL A 19 3.64 -8.47 -3.20
CA VAL A 19 4.13 -8.62 -4.58
C VAL A 19 5.30 -7.67 -4.82
N THR A 20 5.15 -6.39 -4.46
CA THR A 20 6.22 -5.40 -4.64
C THR A 20 7.34 -5.58 -3.62
N GLY A 21 7.06 -6.06 -2.42
CA GLY A 21 8.08 -6.48 -1.45
C GLY A 21 8.95 -7.63 -1.97
N GLY A 22 8.36 -8.60 -2.68
CA GLY A 22 9.10 -9.67 -3.36
C GLY A 22 10.00 -9.14 -4.48
N ILE A 23 9.56 -8.11 -5.21
CA ILE A 23 10.40 -7.41 -6.19
C ILE A 23 11.57 -6.70 -5.50
N VAL A 24 11.32 -5.99 -4.41
CA VAL A 24 12.36 -5.32 -3.61
C VAL A 24 13.41 -6.32 -3.12
N TRP A 25 12.97 -7.49 -2.63
CA TRP A 25 13.87 -8.57 -2.26
C TRP A 25 14.69 -9.06 -3.45
N SER A 26 14.06 -9.31 -4.60
CA SER A 26 14.76 -9.81 -5.79
C SER A 26 15.83 -8.86 -6.34
N ILE A 27 15.76 -7.56 -6.01
CA ILE A 27 16.72 -6.55 -6.49
C ILE A 27 17.80 -6.28 -5.45
N LEU A 28 17.43 -6.20 -4.17
CA LEU A 28 18.32 -5.73 -3.10
C LEU A 28 18.78 -6.84 -2.14
N GLU A 29 18.13 -8.00 -2.16
CA GLU A 29 18.37 -9.16 -1.29
C GLU A 29 18.49 -8.78 0.21
N SER A 30 17.79 -7.72 0.61
CA SER A 30 17.90 -7.11 1.93
C SER A 30 16.56 -7.04 2.63
N TRP A 31 16.48 -7.70 3.79
CA TRP A 31 15.28 -7.69 4.62
C TRP A 31 14.95 -6.31 5.16
N ILE A 32 15.97 -5.47 5.40
CA ILE A 32 15.77 -4.08 5.82
C ILE A 32 15.05 -3.28 4.73
N ALA A 33 15.43 -3.48 3.47
CA ALA A 33 14.78 -2.81 2.34
C ALA A 33 13.30 -3.25 2.20
N VAL A 34 13.02 -4.54 2.37
CA VAL A 34 11.65 -5.07 2.38
C VAL A 34 10.82 -4.47 3.52
N ILE A 35 11.37 -4.38 4.74
CA ILE A 35 10.66 -3.78 5.88
C ILE A 35 10.35 -2.31 5.64
N ILE A 36 11.32 -1.53 5.13
CA ILE A 36 11.11 -0.12 4.79
C ILE A 36 10.00 0.02 3.74
N TRP A 37 9.98 -0.89 2.76
CA TRP A 37 8.97 -0.91 1.73
C TRP A 37 7.57 -1.22 2.28
N GLU A 38 7.43 -2.22 3.15
CA GLU A 38 6.16 -2.54 3.80
C GLU A 38 5.63 -1.37 4.64
N ILE A 39 6.51 -0.66 5.36
CA ILE A 39 6.17 0.56 6.09
C ILE A 39 5.65 1.63 5.12
N PHE A 40 6.30 1.82 3.97
CA PHE A 40 5.87 2.76 2.94
C PHE A 40 4.46 2.43 2.42
N VAL A 41 4.16 1.17 2.13
CA VAL A 41 2.82 0.73 1.69
C VAL A 41 1.77 0.94 2.77
N ALA A 42 2.10 0.71 4.04
CA ALA A 42 1.22 1.02 5.17
C ALA A 42 0.89 2.52 5.27
N PHE A 43 1.86 3.40 4.98
CA PHE A 43 1.62 4.84 4.90
C PHE A 43 0.70 5.22 3.74
N ILE A 44 0.83 4.57 2.58
CA ILE A 44 -0.09 4.76 1.44
C ILE A 44 -1.51 4.40 1.84
N TYR A 45 -1.71 3.22 2.45
CA TYR A 45 -3.01 2.81 2.98
C TYR A 45 -3.56 3.86 3.97
N GLY A 46 -2.74 4.33 4.90
CA GLY A 46 -3.11 5.39 5.84
C GLY A 46 -3.53 6.69 5.14
N GLY A 47 -2.85 7.08 4.05
CA GLY A 47 -3.19 8.24 3.23
C GLY A 47 -4.51 8.09 2.46
N ILE A 48 -4.78 6.89 1.92
CA ILE A 48 -6.04 6.57 1.24
C ILE A 48 -7.20 6.60 2.24
N VAL A 49 -7.05 5.97 3.41
CA VAL A 49 -8.09 5.95 4.46
C VAL A 49 -8.38 7.34 5.00
N LYS A 50 -7.36 8.21 5.08
CA LYS A 50 -7.51 9.63 5.45
C LYS A 50 -8.09 10.50 4.33
N GLY A 51 -8.29 9.94 3.13
CA GLY A 51 -8.81 10.66 1.97
C GLY A 51 -7.82 11.66 1.34
N LYS A 52 -6.54 11.61 1.73
CA LYS A 52 -5.48 12.47 1.19
C LYS A 52 -4.89 11.93 -0.11
N LEU A 53 -5.00 10.63 -0.33
CA LEU A 53 -4.68 9.96 -1.58
C LEU A 53 -6.00 9.51 -2.22
N SER A 54 -6.44 10.26 -3.23
CA SER A 54 -7.56 9.88 -4.09
C SER A 54 -7.02 9.57 -5.47
N PHE A 55 -7.15 8.31 -5.90
CA PHE A 55 -6.87 7.89 -7.28
C PHE A 55 -8.09 8.11 -8.20
N GLY A 56 -9.05 8.93 -7.78
CA GLY A 56 -10.16 9.35 -8.62
C GLY A 56 -9.65 10.25 -9.74
N SER A 57 -9.53 9.68 -10.94
CA SER A 57 -9.40 10.41 -12.19
C SER A 57 -10.39 11.58 -12.17
N LYS A 58 -9.87 12.82 -12.26
CA LYS A 58 -10.63 13.90 -12.85
C LYS A 58 -10.78 13.54 -14.33
N ALA A 59 -11.77 12.72 -14.66
CA ALA A 59 -12.30 12.69 -16.00
C ALA A 59 -12.96 14.06 -16.22
N ALA A 60 -12.20 14.96 -16.82
CA ALA A 60 -12.68 16.22 -17.38
C ALA A 60 -13.50 15.94 -18.64
#